data_AF-A0A813GLF0-F1
#
_entry.id   AF-A0A813GLF0-F1
#
_cell.length_a   1.000
_cell.length_b   1.000
_cell.length_c   1.000
_cell.angle_alpha   90.00
_cell.angle_beta   90.00
_cell.angle_gamma   90.00
#
_symmetry.space_group_name_H-M   'P 1'
#
loop_
_entity.id
_entity.type
_entity.pdbx_description
1 polymer ?
#
loop_
_entity_poly.entity_id
_entity_poly.type
_entity_poly.pdbx_seq_one_letter_code
_entity_poly.pdbx_strand_id
1 'polypeptide(L)'
;MSLKIHVCQAFNCSSMGAASLVCDIEELCAGAVGVVWGGCLDHCGKGPNIEVKGGRKPNKVVEHMDSYKKVEQLLTGEGVKLDSGQKQVASLKYEARRAKTPKESLEKLEKAFKAIGGVESAVSKAPRLAGELLTMRAREIVASSKAPADGEKALADAEKAITLLPKFGRAYVAKAFALERLGRWSEAGQTLDFADKVAEDGDTGLDRRAISALQKELAPKLKEAKAKAKAKAKAKAESEAAEKAKEEEAARKLEAELEEARQKVELATKIREEEAERQRLLAEAAKSQKAEAAKGRKAKLREEREASLQGRFLSCCVSQAPDLLEVEG
;
A
#
# COMPACT_ATOMS: atom_id res chain seq x y z
N MET A 1 0.96 52.70 -7.00
CA MET A 1 -0.11 51.68 -6.92
C MET A 1 0.31 50.50 -7.78
N SER A 2 0.04 49.26 -7.37
CA SER A 2 0.26 48.11 -8.26
C SER A 2 -0.80 48.10 -9.36
N LEU A 3 -0.36 47.86 -10.61
CA LEU A 3 -1.27 47.73 -11.74
C LEU A 3 -2.18 46.52 -11.50
N LYS A 4 -3.48 46.73 -11.63
CA LYS A 4 -4.50 45.67 -11.52
C LYS A 4 -5.33 45.60 -12.79
N ILE A 5 -5.58 44.38 -13.24
CA ILE A 5 -6.36 44.10 -14.44
C ILE A 5 -7.57 43.28 -14.03
N HIS A 6 -8.76 43.86 -14.16
CA HIS A 6 -10.02 43.18 -13.90
C HIS A 6 -10.57 42.65 -15.22
N VAL A 7 -10.66 41.33 -15.36
CA VAL A 7 -11.24 40.70 -16.56
C VAL A 7 -12.70 40.36 -16.28
N CYS A 8 -13.61 40.89 -17.08
CA CYS A 8 -15.04 40.64 -16.94
C CYS A 8 -15.36 39.15 -17.11
N GLN A 9 -15.99 38.54 -16.11
CA GLN A 9 -16.46 37.14 -16.13
C GLN A 9 -17.99 37.03 -16.22
N ALA A 10 -18.68 38.09 -16.68
CA ALA A 10 -20.09 38.00 -17.00
C ALA A 10 -20.32 36.96 -18.11
N PHE A 11 -21.51 36.34 -18.13
CA PHE A 11 -21.86 35.22 -19.02
C PHE A 11 -21.37 35.40 -20.47
N ASN A 12 -21.64 36.57 -21.07
CA ASN A 12 -21.22 36.90 -22.44
C ASN A 12 -19.69 37.00 -22.63
N CYS A 13 -18.95 37.50 -21.63
CA CYS A 13 -17.49 37.54 -21.70
C CYS A 13 -16.88 36.15 -21.48
N SER A 14 -17.45 35.37 -20.56
CA SER A 14 -17.00 33.99 -20.31
C SER A 14 -17.20 33.09 -21.53
N SER A 15 -18.32 33.20 -22.25
CA SER A 15 -18.55 32.44 -23.50
C SER A 15 -17.57 32.83 -24.61
N MET A 16 -17.02 34.05 -24.56
CA MET A 16 -15.99 34.53 -25.49
C MET A 16 -14.54 34.26 -25.02
N GLY A 17 -14.36 33.44 -23.98
CA GLY A 17 -13.04 33.00 -23.53
C GLY A 17 -12.37 33.92 -22.50
N ALA A 18 -13.13 34.72 -21.75
CA ALA A 18 -12.57 35.57 -20.69
C ALA A 18 -11.79 34.79 -19.62
N ALA A 19 -12.15 33.53 -19.32
CA ALA A 19 -11.39 32.69 -18.39
C ALA A 19 -9.97 32.39 -18.92
N SER A 20 -9.85 32.01 -20.19
CA SER A 20 -8.55 31.81 -20.85
C SER A 20 -7.74 33.11 -20.90
N LEU A 21 -8.41 34.24 -21.13
CA LEU A 21 -7.76 35.55 -21.17
C LEU A 21 -7.11 35.94 -19.83
N VAL A 22 -7.72 35.58 -18.70
CA VAL A 22 -7.10 35.78 -17.38
C VAL A 22 -5.76 35.04 -17.30
N CYS A 23 -5.76 33.75 -17.66
CA CYS A 23 -4.55 32.94 -17.69
C CYS A 23 -3.50 33.54 -18.66
N ASP A 24 -3.93 34.00 -19.83
CA ASP A 24 -3.05 34.61 -20.84
C ASP A 24 -2.33 35.85 -20.27
N ILE A 25 -3.05 36.71 -19.54
CA ILE A 25 -2.49 37.95 -18.96
C ILE A 25 -1.56 37.65 -17.78
N GLU A 26 -1.97 36.76 -16.88
CA GLU A 26 -1.17 36.37 -15.71
C GLU A 26 0.21 35.84 -16.10
N GLU A 27 0.22 34.98 -17.12
CA GLU A 27 1.42 34.32 -17.61
C GLU A 27 2.29 35.28 -18.44
N LEU A 28 1.66 36.12 -19.27
CA LEU A 28 2.36 37.17 -20.00
C LEU A 28 3.01 38.17 -19.04
N CYS A 29 2.43 38.41 -17.86
CA CYS A 29 3.00 39.31 -16.87
C CYS A 29 3.94 38.64 -15.86
N ALA A 30 4.02 37.30 -15.83
CA ALA A 30 4.75 36.52 -14.82
C ALA A 30 4.49 36.99 -13.37
N GLY A 31 3.25 37.43 -13.07
CA GLY A 31 2.86 37.96 -11.77
C GLY A 31 3.22 39.43 -11.49
N ALA A 32 3.81 40.15 -12.45
CA ALA A 32 4.09 41.60 -12.31
C ALA A 32 2.83 42.47 -12.23
N VAL A 33 1.69 41.92 -12.66
CA VAL A 33 0.39 42.61 -12.68
C VAL A 33 -0.61 41.75 -11.93
N GLY A 34 -1.39 42.38 -11.05
CA GLY A 34 -2.47 41.69 -10.33
C GLY A 34 -3.65 41.49 -11.27
N VAL A 35 -3.89 40.27 -11.71
CA VAL A 35 -5.06 39.93 -12.54
C VAL A 35 -6.17 39.43 -11.62
N VAL A 36 -7.37 39.96 -11.78
CA VAL A 36 -8.50 39.66 -10.91
C VAL A 36 -9.72 39.37 -11.77
N TRP A 37 -10.54 38.41 -11.34
CA TRP A 37 -11.86 38.21 -11.95
C TRP A 37 -12.77 39.38 -11.57
N GLY A 38 -13.28 40.07 -12.59
CA GLY A 38 -14.23 41.15 -12.45
C GLY A 38 -15.66 40.67 -12.67
N GLY A 39 -16.61 41.39 -12.07
CA GLY A 39 -18.03 41.28 -12.41
C GLY A 39 -18.33 41.85 -13.80
N CYS A 40 -19.61 42.11 -14.07
CA CYS A 40 -20.00 42.85 -15.26
C CYS A 40 -19.36 44.24 -15.25
N LEU A 41 -18.83 44.66 -16.39
CA LEU A 41 -18.27 46.01 -16.61
C LEU A 41 -19.23 46.90 -17.41
N ASP A 42 -20.50 46.51 -17.57
CA ASP A 42 -21.55 47.21 -18.33
C ASP A 42 -21.30 47.39 -19.84
N HIS A 43 -20.33 46.65 -20.39
CA HIS A 43 -20.02 46.57 -21.82
C HIS A 43 -20.42 45.21 -22.43
N CYS A 44 -21.56 44.67 -22.00
CA CYS A 44 -22.07 43.36 -22.47
C CYS A 44 -22.21 43.31 -24.00
N GLY A 45 -21.93 42.14 -24.59
CA GLY A 45 -21.99 41.92 -26.05
C GLY A 45 -20.70 42.28 -26.79
N LYS A 46 -19.75 42.96 -26.13
CA LYS A 46 -18.45 43.35 -26.72
C LYS A 46 -17.25 42.64 -26.08
N GLY A 47 -17.50 41.51 -25.43
CA GLY A 47 -16.49 40.78 -24.66
C GLY A 47 -15.37 40.16 -25.51
N PRO A 48 -14.32 39.61 -24.87
CA PRO A 48 -14.00 39.79 -23.45
C PRO A 48 -13.61 41.24 -23.15
N ASN A 49 -14.07 41.77 -22.02
CA ASN A 49 -13.79 43.14 -21.58
C ASN A 49 -12.80 43.14 -20.42
N ILE A 50 -11.94 44.16 -20.38
CA ILE A 50 -10.95 44.35 -19.32
C ILE A 50 -11.05 45.76 -18.77
N GLU A 51 -11.03 45.91 -17.44
CA GLU A 51 -10.83 47.19 -16.77
C GLU A 51 -9.41 47.25 -16.19
N VAL A 52 -8.65 48.28 -16.57
CA VAL A 52 -7.31 48.53 -16.04
C VAL A 52 -7.40 49.54 -14.89
N LYS A 53 -6.86 49.18 -13.72
CA LYS A 53 -6.83 50.02 -12.51
C LYS A 53 -5.41 50.24 -12.01
N GLY A 54 -5.17 51.41 -11.41
CA GLY A 54 -3.90 51.73 -10.76
C GLY A 54 -2.71 51.93 -11.71
N GLY A 55 -3.00 52.08 -13.01
CA GLY A 55 -2.02 52.43 -14.04
C GLY A 55 -1.67 53.91 -14.05
N ARG A 56 -0.93 54.34 -15.09
CA ARG A 56 -0.57 55.76 -15.28
C ARG A 56 -1.76 56.61 -15.73
N LYS A 57 -2.76 55.97 -16.31
CA LYS A 57 -3.96 56.57 -16.89
C LYS A 57 -5.15 56.40 -15.96
N PRO A 58 -6.21 57.22 -16.11
CA PRO A 58 -7.47 56.97 -15.42
C PRO A 58 -7.99 55.57 -15.76
N ASN A 59 -8.80 55.01 -14.85
CA ASN A 59 -9.41 53.70 -15.05
C ASN A 59 -10.11 53.66 -16.40
N LYS A 60 -9.78 52.64 -17.20
CA LYS A 60 -10.29 52.49 -18.56
C LYS A 60 -10.76 51.07 -18.77
N VAL A 61 -11.95 50.94 -19.36
CA VAL A 61 -12.45 49.67 -19.89
C VAL A 61 -12.01 49.55 -21.35
N VAL A 62 -11.44 48.40 -21.70
CA VAL A 62 -11.05 48.02 -23.05
C VAL A 62 -11.93 46.86 -23.49
N GLU A 63 -12.68 47.10 -24.56
CA GLU A 63 -13.61 46.13 -25.17
C GLU A 63 -12.88 45.23 -26.18
N HIS A 64 -13.48 44.08 -26.54
CA HIS A 64 -13.03 43.17 -27.59
C HIS A 64 -11.57 42.70 -27.46
N MET A 65 -11.17 42.21 -26.28
CA MET A 65 -9.84 41.65 -26.03
C MET A 65 -9.76 40.19 -26.49
N ASP A 66 -9.82 40.01 -27.80
CA ASP A 66 -9.93 38.73 -28.52
C ASP A 66 -8.64 38.25 -29.20
N SER A 67 -7.55 39.01 -29.06
CA SER A 67 -6.27 38.69 -29.69
C SER A 67 -5.09 38.96 -28.77
N TYR A 68 -4.07 38.11 -28.87
CA TYR A 68 -2.82 38.23 -28.12
C TYR A 68 -2.16 39.61 -28.30
N LYS A 69 -2.12 40.12 -29.54
CA LYS A 69 -1.51 41.42 -29.87
C LYS A 69 -2.18 42.59 -29.15
N LYS A 70 -3.52 42.58 -29.00
CA LYS A 70 -4.23 43.61 -28.23
C LYS A 70 -3.84 43.57 -26.75
N VAL A 71 -3.72 42.38 -26.16
CA VAL A 71 -3.28 42.19 -24.77
C VAL A 71 -1.86 42.72 -24.58
N GLU A 72 -0.94 42.37 -25.48
CA GLU A 72 0.43 42.85 -25.45
C GLU A 72 0.51 44.39 -25.56
N GLN A 73 -0.23 44.98 -26.51
CA GLN A 73 -0.31 46.44 -26.70
C GLN A 73 -0.88 47.14 -25.47
N LEU A 74 -1.89 46.56 -24.82
CA LEU A 74 -2.47 47.10 -23.60
C LEU A 74 -1.43 47.12 -22.48
N LEU A 75 -0.76 46.00 -22.22
CA LEU A 75 0.22 45.87 -21.13
C LEU A 75 1.43 46.77 -21.33
N THR A 76 1.98 46.80 -22.54
CA THR A 76 3.11 47.69 -22.89
C THR A 76 2.71 49.16 -22.80
N GLY A 77 1.49 49.51 -23.19
CA GLY A 77 0.92 50.86 -23.06
C GLY A 77 0.75 51.33 -21.61
N GLU A 78 0.63 50.40 -20.66
CA GLU A 78 0.62 50.66 -19.21
C GLU A 78 2.02 50.59 -18.57
N GLY A 79 3.06 50.37 -19.38
CA GLY A 79 4.45 50.38 -18.94
C GLY A 79 4.96 49.04 -18.40
N VAL A 80 4.24 47.93 -18.64
CA VAL A 80 4.74 46.59 -18.31
C VAL A 80 5.86 46.23 -19.28
N LYS A 81 7.04 45.94 -18.73
CA LYS A 81 8.20 45.50 -19.52
C LYS A 81 8.07 44.00 -19.77
N LEU A 82 7.98 43.62 -21.05
CA LEU A 82 7.83 42.24 -21.49
C LEU A 82 9.07 41.83 -22.28
N ASP A 83 9.74 40.76 -21.85
CA ASP A 83 10.88 40.17 -22.56
C ASP A 83 10.45 39.53 -23.89
N SER A 84 11.32 39.53 -24.90
CA SER A 84 11.00 38.99 -26.23
C SER A 84 10.74 37.47 -26.19
N GLY A 85 11.51 36.72 -25.40
CA GLY A 85 11.30 35.29 -25.20
C GLY A 85 9.99 35.01 -24.49
N GLN A 86 9.67 35.79 -23.45
CA GLN A 86 8.41 35.68 -22.74
C GLN A 86 7.20 35.95 -23.66
N LYS A 87 7.29 36.96 -24.53
CA LYS A 87 6.24 37.25 -25.53
C LYS A 87 6.02 36.08 -26.48
N GLN A 88 7.11 35.53 -27.04
CA GLN A 88 7.02 34.41 -27.97
C GLN A 88 6.37 33.19 -27.31
N VAL A 89 6.77 32.84 -26.09
CA VAL A 89 6.18 31.71 -25.35
C VAL A 89 4.73 31.98 -24.99
N ALA A 90 4.39 33.18 -24.52
CA ALA A 90 3.02 33.54 -24.17
C ALA A 90 2.09 33.50 -25.40
N SER A 91 2.56 33.93 -26.58
CA SER A 91 1.81 33.80 -27.83
C SER A 91 1.54 32.33 -28.19
N LEU A 92 2.53 31.44 -28.01
CA LEU A 92 2.36 30.02 -28.26
C LEU A 92 1.40 29.37 -27.25
N LYS A 93 1.42 29.77 -25.98
CA LYS A 93 0.45 29.34 -24.97
C LYS A 93 -0.96 29.81 -25.30
N TYR A 94 -1.11 31.07 -25.74
CA TYR A 94 -2.37 31.65 -26.20
C TYR A 94 -2.98 30.83 -27.35
N GLU A 95 -2.15 30.46 -28.34
CA GLU A 95 -2.54 29.62 -29.46
C GLU A 95 -2.88 28.20 -29.03
N ALA A 96 -2.09 27.59 -28.14
CA ALA A 96 -2.32 26.24 -27.63
C ALA A 96 -3.71 26.12 -26.96
N ARG A 97 -4.09 27.08 -26.11
CA ARG A 97 -5.41 27.10 -25.44
C ARG A 97 -6.60 27.18 -26.39
N ARG A 98 -6.39 27.73 -27.58
CA ARG A 98 -7.42 27.96 -28.59
C ARG A 98 -7.31 27.00 -29.77
N ALA A 99 -6.39 26.04 -29.70
CA ALA A 99 -6.27 24.97 -30.67
C ALA A 99 -7.55 24.13 -30.68
N LYS A 100 -7.95 23.64 -31.84
CA LYS A 100 -9.21 22.87 -31.97
C LYS A 100 -9.05 21.44 -31.51
N THR A 101 -7.83 20.92 -31.60
CA THR A 101 -7.49 19.55 -31.22
C THR A 101 -6.37 19.53 -30.19
N PRO A 102 -6.35 18.54 -29.27
CA PRO A 102 -5.25 18.38 -28.33
C PRO A 102 -3.88 18.22 -29.02
N LYS A 103 -3.86 17.60 -30.20
CA LYS A 103 -2.64 17.43 -31.00
C LYS A 103 -2.05 18.78 -31.45
N GLU A 104 -2.88 19.66 -31.99
CA GLU A 104 -2.47 21.03 -32.35
C GLU A 104 -1.95 21.79 -31.11
N SER A 105 -2.62 21.64 -29.97
CA SER A 105 -2.19 22.25 -28.70
C SER A 105 -0.80 21.76 -28.28
N LEU A 106 -0.57 20.45 -28.31
CA LEU A 106 0.73 19.83 -28.01
C LEU A 106 1.85 20.31 -28.93
N GLU A 107 1.59 20.42 -30.24
CA GLU A 107 2.57 20.95 -31.20
C GLU A 107 2.98 22.40 -30.88
N LYS A 108 2.02 23.24 -30.44
CA LYS A 108 2.30 24.61 -29.99
C LYS A 108 3.11 24.64 -28.70
N LEU A 109 2.81 23.76 -27.75
CA LEU A 109 3.57 23.62 -26.50
C LEU A 109 4.99 23.12 -26.76
N GLU A 110 5.20 22.19 -27.69
CA GLU A 110 6.54 21.77 -28.10
C GLU A 110 7.34 22.90 -28.75
N LYS A 111 6.71 23.71 -29.59
CA LYS A 111 7.33 24.93 -30.14
C LYS A 111 7.70 25.91 -29.02
N ALA A 112 6.87 26.03 -27.99
CA ALA A 112 7.15 26.89 -26.84
C ALA A 112 8.38 26.39 -26.07
N PHE A 113 8.49 25.08 -25.82
CA PHE A 113 9.70 24.49 -25.23
C PHE A 113 10.93 24.71 -26.11
N LYS A 114 10.82 24.55 -27.43
CA LYS A 114 11.94 24.81 -28.36
C LYS A 114 12.40 26.28 -28.31
N ALA A 115 11.47 27.23 -28.21
CA ALA A 115 11.79 28.66 -28.12
C ALA A 115 12.63 29.03 -26.89
N ILE A 116 12.56 28.25 -25.81
CA ILE A 116 13.34 28.44 -24.58
C ILE A 116 14.54 27.47 -24.45
N GLY A 117 14.90 26.79 -25.55
CA GLY A 117 16.06 25.90 -25.62
C GLY A 117 15.78 24.45 -25.21
N GLY A 118 14.52 24.03 -25.19
CA GLY A 118 14.07 22.69 -24.80
C GLY A 118 13.65 22.59 -23.33
N VAL A 119 13.14 21.42 -22.93
CA VAL A 119 12.58 21.19 -21.58
C VAL A 119 13.64 21.39 -20.49
N GLU A 120 14.84 20.84 -20.66
CA GLU A 120 15.91 20.95 -19.65
C GLU A 120 16.44 22.39 -19.48
N SER A 121 16.57 23.12 -20.60
CA SER A 121 16.92 24.55 -20.58
C SER A 121 15.82 25.39 -19.94
N ALA A 122 14.54 25.06 -20.18
CA ALA A 122 13.41 25.71 -19.55
C ALA A 122 13.46 25.56 -18.02
N VAL A 123 13.67 24.33 -17.55
CA VAL A 123 13.72 23.99 -16.11
C VAL A 123 14.82 24.77 -15.39
N SER A 124 15.99 24.90 -16.02
CA SER A 124 17.14 25.60 -15.42
C SER A 124 17.06 27.12 -15.50
N LYS A 125 16.69 27.69 -16.66
CA LYS A 125 16.73 29.15 -16.90
C LYS A 125 15.46 29.87 -16.47
N ALA A 126 14.31 29.22 -16.59
CA ALA A 126 13.00 29.82 -16.36
C ALA A 126 12.05 28.82 -15.68
N PRO A 127 12.34 28.39 -14.43
CA PRO A 127 11.61 27.31 -13.76
C PRO A 127 10.11 27.55 -13.65
N ARG A 128 9.69 28.82 -13.46
CA ARG A 128 8.27 29.18 -13.46
C ARG A 128 7.60 28.92 -14.81
N LEU A 129 8.21 29.38 -15.89
CA LEU A 129 7.68 29.19 -17.24
C LEU A 129 7.67 27.71 -17.63
N ALA A 130 8.71 26.97 -17.23
CA ALA A 130 8.79 25.53 -17.42
C ALA A 130 7.67 24.79 -16.66
N GLY A 131 7.40 25.14 -15.39
CA GLY A 131 6.31 24.56 -14.61
C GLY A 131 4.93 24.82 -15.21
N GLU A 132 4.69 26.02 -15.73
CA GLU A 132 3.45 26.37 -16.43
C GLU A 132 3.26 25.58 -17.73
N LEU A 133 4.30 25.48 -18.58
CA LEU A 133 4.25 24.67 -19.81
C LEU A 133 4.13 23.16 -19.50
N LEU A 134 4.84 22.71 -18.46
CA LEU A 134 4.67 21.48 -17.68
C LEU A 134 3.21 21.07 -17.56
N THR A 135 2.51 21.93 -16.84
CA THR A 135 1.12 21.78 -16.44
C THR A 135 0.19 21.76 -17.65
N MET A 136 0.40 22.65 -18.63
CA MET A 136 -0.41 22.67 -19.85
C MET A 136 -0.23 21.38 -20.64
N ARG A 137 1.02 20.92 -20.84
CA ARG A 137 1.31 19.70 -21.58
C ARG A 137 0.70 18.47 -20.91
N ALA A 138 0.80 18.36 -19.59
CA ALA A 138 0.16 17.29 -18.83
C ALA A 138 -1.35 17.24 -19.07
N ARG A 139 -2.05 18.39 -19.02
CA ARG A 139 -3.49 18.45 -19.28
C ARG A 139 -3.84 18.03 -20.72
N GLU A 140 -3.08 18.50 -21.70
CA GLU A 140 -3.32 18.16 -23.10
C GLU A 140 -3.06 16.68 -23.40
N ILE A 141 -2.04 16.08 -22.79
CA ILE A 141 -1.78 14.64 -22.91
C ILE A 141 -3.01 13.85 -22.41
N VAL A 142 -3.55 14.18 -21.23
CA VAL A 142 -4.75 13.53 -20.69
C VAL A 142 -5.98 13.75 -21.57
N ALA A 143 -6.11 14.94 -22.17
CA ALA A 143 -7.21 15.24 -23.09
C ALA A 143 -7.09 14.47 -24.42
N SER A 144 -5.87 14.21 -24.89
CA SER A 144 -5.62 13.62 -26.21
C SER A 144 -5.99 12.13 -26.32
N SER A 145 -5.82 11.36 -25.26
CA SER A 145 -5.89 9.88 -25.33
C SER A 145 -6.25 9.25 -23.99
N LYS A 146 -7.11 8.23 -24.03
CA LYS A 146 -7.53 7.42 -22.86
C LYS A 146 -6.56 6.32 -22.46
N ALA A 147 -5.41 6.19 -23.13
CA ALA A 147 -4.45 5.15 -22.83
C ALA A 147 -3.76 5.37 -21.46
N PRO A 148 -3.53 4.31 -20.66
CA PRO A 148 -2.79 4.41 -19.39
C PRO A 148 -1.37 4.97 -19.56
N ALA A 149 -0.69 4.66 -20.67
CA ALA A 149 0.66 5.14 -20.95
C ALA A 149 0.75 6.67 -21.05
N ASP A 150 -0.31 7.32 -21.53
CA ASP A 150 -0.39 8.78 -21.59
C ASP A 150 -0.66 9.37 -20.20
N GLY A 151 -1.38 8.63 -19.35
CA GLY A 151 -1.54 8.96 -17.92
C GLY A 151 -0.20 9.04 -17.19
N GLU A 152 0.72 8.09 -17.43
CA GLU A 152 2.05 8.10 -16.80
C GLU A 152 2.91 9.29 -17.27
N LYS A 153 2.88 9.60 -18.58
CA LYS A 153 3.60 10.77 -19.12
C LYS A 153 3.06 12.08 -18.55
N ALA A 154 1.74 12.23 -18.50
CA ALA A 154 1.10 13.40 -17.91
C ALA A 154 1.40 13.53 -16.42
N LEU A 155 1.44 12.40 -15.69
CA LEU A 155 1.78 12.38 -14.28
C LEU A 155 3.22 12.87 -14.06
N ALA A 156 4.18 12.37 -14.84
CA ALA A 156 5.57 12.79 -14.76
C ALA A 156 5.74 14.31 -15.04
N ASP A 157 5.02 14.84 -16.02
CA ASP A 157 5.03 16.27 -16.32
C ASP A 157 4.43 17.12 -15.19
N ALA A 158 3.31 16.67 -14.62
CA ALA A 158 2.65 17.35 -13.51
C ALA A 158 3.52 17.32 -12.24
N GLU A 159 4.20 16.21 -11.94
CA GLU A 159 5.10 16.09 -10.78
C GLU A 159 6.34 16.95 -10.93
N LYS A 160 6.92 17.02 -12.14
CA LYS A 160 7.99 17.98 -12.45
C LYS A 160 7.50 19.42 -12.27
N ALA A 161 6.30 19.75 -12.75
CA ALA A 161 5.73 21.09 -12.57
C ALA A 161 5.53 21.45 -11.08
N ILE A 162 5.05 20.51 -10.25
CA ILE A 162 4.92 20.68 -8.80
C ILE A 162 6.28 20.88 -8.14
N THR A 163 7.31 20.15 -8.57
CA THR A 163 8.68 20.30 -8.04
C THR A 163 9.23 21.71 -8.30
N LEU A 164 8.94 22.27 -9.48
CA LEU A 164 9.36 23.62 -9.85
C LEU A 164 8.53 24.71 -9.18
N LEU A 165 7.23 24.46 -9.03
CA LEU A 165 6.26 25.40 -8.47
C LEU A 165 5.37 24.71 -7.43
N PRO A 166 5.84 24.50 -6.19
CA PRO A 166 5.10 23.76 -5.16
C PRO A 166 3.78 24.40 -4.74
N LYS A 167 3.56 25.68 -5.07
CA LYS A 167 2.36 26.44 -4.73
C LYS A 167 1.46 26.76 -5.92
N PHE A 168 1.68 26.08 -7.04
CA PHE A 168 0.93 26.29 -8.27
C PHE A 168 -0.23 25.30 -8.35
N GLY A 169 -1.43 25.74 -7.97
CA GLY A 169 -2.60 24.88 -7.86
C GLY A 169 -2.95 24.17 -9.18
N ARG A 170 -2.76 24.84 -10.33
CA ARG A 170 -2.97 24.25 -11.67
C ARG A 170 -2.16 22.97 -11.89
N ALA A 171 -0.94 22.86 -11.34
CA ALA A 171 -0.10 21.66 -11.48
C ALA A 171 -0.69 20.47 -10.69
N TYR A 172 -1.22 20.72 -9.50
CA TYR A 172 -1.92 19.69 -8.72
C TYR A 172 -3.21 19.23 -9.41
N VAL A 173 -3.96 20.15 -10.01
CA VAL A 173 -5.13 19.78 -10.83
C VAL A 173 -4.71 18.91 -12.01
N ALA A 174 -3.64 19.26 -12.72
CA ALA A 174 -3.12 18.42 -13.80
C ALA A 174 -2.68 17.03 -13.32
N LYS A 175 -2.04 16.93 -12.15
CA LYS A 175 -1.70 15.66 -11.49
C LYS A 175 -2.95 14.85 -11.18
N ALA A 176 -4.01 15.47 -10.66
CA ALA A 176 -5.26 14.78 -10.38
C ALA A 176 -5.92 14.20 -11.65
N PHE A 177 -5.90 14.94 -12.76
CA PHE A 177 -6.36 14.44 -14.06
C PHE A 177 -5.50 13.27 -14.57
N ALA A 178 -4.18 13.31 -14.37
CA ALA A 178 -3.31 12.19 -14.72
C ALA A 178 -3.59 10.94 -13.86
N LEU A 179 -3.81 11.12 -12.55
CA LEU A 179 -4.16 10.03 -11.62
C LEU A 179 -5.55 9.43 -11.91
N GLU A 180 -6.52 10.26 -12.31
CA GLU A 180 -7.82 9.81 -12.84
C GLU A 180 -7.59 8.88 -14.04
N ARG A 181 -6.75 9.28 -14.99
CA ARG A 181 -6.45 8.48 -16.19
C ARG A 181 -5.81 7.13 -15.87
N LEU A 182 -5.03 7.06 -14.79
CA LEU A 182 -4.40 5.83 -14.29
C LEU A 182 -5.33 4.98 -13.40
N GLY A 183 -6.55 5.42 -13.14
CA GLY A 183 -7.49 4.74 -12.24
C GLY A 183 -7.13 4.84 -10.75
N ARG A 184 -6.20 5.74 -10.39
CA ARG A 184 -5.77 6.01 -9.00
C ARG A 184 -6.70 7.02 -8.34
N TRP A 185 -8.00 6.69 -8.28
CA TRP A 185 -9.08 7.60 -7.88
C TRP A 185 -8.89 8.23 -6.50
N SER A 186 -8.42 7.45 -5.53
CA SER A 186 -8.19 7.91 -4.15
C SER A 186 -7.16 9.03 -4.08
N GLU A 187 -6.06 8.87 -4.80
CA GLU A 187 -4.98 9.85 -4.83
C GLU A 187 -5.38 11.09 -5.63
N ALA A 188 -6.14 10.91 -6.73
CA ALA A 188 -6.69 12.03 -7.49
C ALA A 188 -7.56 12.94 -6.62
N GLY A 189 -8.47 12.36 -5.82
CA GLY A 189 -9.33 13.12 -4.90
C GLY A 189 -8.52 13.89 -3.86
N GLN A 190 -7.57 13.23 -3.20
CA GLN A 190 -6.69 13.88 -2.21
C GLN A 190 -5.86 15.02 -2.83
N THR A 191 -5.39 14.82 -4.07
CA THR A 191 -4.61 15.83 -4.79
C THR A 191 -5.45 17.07 -5.10
N LEU A 192 -6.74 16.92 -5.44
CA LEU A 192 -7.64 18.06 -5.66
C LEU A 192 -7.91 18.81 -4.35
N ASP A 193 -8.19 18.10 -3.27
CA ASP A 193 -8.42 18.71 -1.95
C ASP A 193 -7.19 19.48 -1.45
N PHE A 194 -5.99 19.05 -1.88
CA PHE A 194 -4.74 19.73 -1.60
C PHE A 194 -4.51 20.95 -2.51
N ALA A 195 -4.88 20.86 -3.79
CA ALA A 195 -4.75 21.95 -4.76
C ALA A 195 -5.44 23.23 -4.27
N ASP A 196 -6.67 23.10 -3.76
CA ASP A 196 -7.45 24.23 -3.23
C ASP A 196 -6.82 24.89 -2.00
N LYS A 197 -6.02 24.13 -1.21
CA LYS A 197 -5.38 24.63 0.01
C LYS A 197 -4.05 25.35 -0.25
N VAL A 198 -3.36 24.98 -1.32
CA VAL A 198 -1.96 25.40 -1.58
C VAL A 198 -1.84 26.41 -2.72
N ALA A 199 -2.89 26.60 -3.51
CA ALA A 199 -2.91 27.55 -4.62
C ALA A 199 -2.61 29.00 -4.16
N GLU A 200 -1.40 29.47 -4.47
CA GLU A 200 -1.01 30.89 -4.36
C GLU A 200 -1.10 31.61 -5.71
N ASP A 201 -1.47 30.91 -6.79
CA ASP A 201 -1.72 31.47 -8.12
C ASP A 201 -3.00 32.33 -8.22
N GLY A 202 -3.60 32.65 -7.07
CA GLY A 202 -4.80 33.47 -6.94
C GLY A 202 -6.08 32.70 -7.18
N ASP A 203 -7.21 33.32 -6.84
CA ASP A 203 -8.56 32.78 -7.08
C ASP A 203 -8.87 32.54 -8.57
N THR A 204 -8.02 33.10 -9.43
CA THR A 204 -8.07 33.10 -10.87
C THR A 204 -7.31 31.94 -11.53
N GLY A 205 -6.45 31.28 -10.74
CA GLY A 205 -5.60 30.15 -11.14
C GLY A 205 -6.40 28.88 -11.47
N LEU A 206 -7.34 28.53 -10.63
CA LEU A 206 -8.01 27.24 -10.69
C LEU A 206 -9.28 27.29 -11.53
N ASP A 207 -9.38 26.40 -12.51
CA ASP A 207 -10.64 26.13 -13.20
C ASP A 207 -11.56 25.34 -12.25
N ARG A 208 -12.25 26.06 -11.36
CA ARG A 208 -13.17 25.49 -10.37
C ARG A 208 -14.26 24.64 -11.01
N ARG A 209 -14.64 24.91 -12.27
CA ARG A 209 -15.61 24.09 -13.01
C ARG A 209 -15.01 22.74 -13.36
N ALA A 210 -13.78 22.71 -13.87
CA ALA A 210 -13.06 21.47 -14.13
C ALA A 210 -12.82 20.65 -12.86
N ILE A 211 -12.45 21.30 -11.74
CA ILE A 211 -12.29 20.64 -10.43
C ILE A 211 -13.61 20.03 -9.97
N SER A 212 -14.70 20.80 -9.99
CA SER A 212 -16.02 20.32 -9.56
C SER A 212 -16.53 19.16 -10.44
N ALA A 213 -16.31 19.25 -11.76
CA ALA A 213 -16.67 18.17 -12.68
C ALA A 213 -15.87 16.90 -12.37
N LEU A 214 -14.55 17.02 -12.16
CA LEU A 214 -13.69 15.90 -11.82
C LEU A 214 -14.05 15.29 -10.46
N GLN A 215 -14.31 16.10 -9.42
CA GLN A 215 -14.77 15.61 -8.11
C GLN A 215 -16.09 14.84 -8.21
N LYS A 216 -17.04 15.32 -9.02
CA LYS A 216 -18.31 14.62 -9.29
C LYS A 216 -18.09 13.29 -9.98
N GLU A 217 -17.16 13.22 -10.93
CA GLU A 217 -16.82 11.98 -11.62
C GLU A 217 -16.08 10.97 -10.70
N LEU A 218 -15.19 11.47 -9.84
CA LEU A 218 -14.45 10.65 -8.90
C LEU A 218 -15.32 10.09 -7.78
N ALA A 219 -16.35 10.82 -7.33
CA ALA A 219 -17.20 10.43 -6.20
C ALA A 219 -17.79 8.99 -6.28
N PRO A 220 -18.44 8.55 -7.38
CA PRO A 220 -18.92 7.18 -7.50
C PRO A 220 -17.76 6.16 -7.56
N LYS A 221 -16.69 6.47 -8.32
CA LYS A 221 -15.51 5.60 -8.46
C LYS A 221 -14.81 5.39 -7.11
N LEU A 222 -14.75 6.42 -6.27
CA LEU A 222 -14.23 6.36 -4.90
C LEU A 222 -15.09 5.50 -3.98
N LYS A 223 -16.43 5.62 -4.07
CA LYS A 223 -17.34 4.75 -3.30
C LYS A 223 -17.16 3.29 -3.69
N GLU A 224 -17.07 3.00 -4.98
CA GLU A 224 -16.82 1.65 -5.49
C GLU A 224 -15.45 1.11 -5.06
N ALA A 225 -14.39 1.91 -5.20
CA ALA A 225 -13.05 1.53 -4.78
C ALA A 225 -12.98 1.24 -3.27
N LYS A 226 -13.61 2.08 -2.44
CA LYS A 226 -13.71 1.85 -0.99
C LYS A 226 -14.52 0.59 -0.66
N ALA A 227 -15.62 0.34 -1.37
CA ALA A 227 -16.41 -0.88 -1.20
C ALA A 227 -15.62 -2.14 -1.56
N LYS A 228 -14.90 -2.14 -2.70
CA LYS A 228 -14.01 -3.24 -3.11
C LYS A 228 -12.86 -3.45 -2.12
N ALA A 229 -12.24 -2.38 -1.64
CA ALA A 229 -11.18 -2.46 -0.63
C ALA A 229 -11.70 -3.05 0.68
N LYS A 230 -12.87 -2.61 1.15
CA LYS A 230 -13.53 -3.17 2.36
C LYS A 230 -13.90 -4.64 2.16
N ALA A 231 -14.42 -5.02 1.00
CA ALA A 231 -14.74 -6.41 0.68
C ALA A 231 -13.48 -7.29 0.64
N LYS A 232 -12.39 -6.82 0.01
CA LYS A 232 -11.10 -7.53 -0.01
C LYS A 232 -10.50 -7.66 1.39
N ALA A 233 -10.58 -6.62 2.21
CA ALA A 233 -10.12 -6.66 3.60
C ALA A 233 -10.94 -7.64 4.45
N LYS A 234 -12.26 -7.65 4.28
CA LYS A 234 -13.15 -8.62 4.93
C LYS A 234 -12.83 -10.06 4.53
N ALA A 235 -12.67 -10.31 3.23
CA ALA A 235 -12.33 -11.64 2.71
C ALA A 235 -10.97 -12.13 3.24
N LYS A 236 -9.96 -11.24 3.31
CA LYS A 236 -8.65 -11.56 3.90
C LYS A 236 -8.76 -11.90 5.38
N ALA A 237 -9.54 -11.13 6.14
CA ALA A 237 -9.76 -11.40 7.56
C ALA A 237 -10.53 -12.72 7.79
N GLU A 238 -11.53 -13.02 6.96
CA GLU A 238 -12.27 -14.29 7.01
C GLU A 238 -11.37 -15.48 6.67
N SER A 239 -10.48 -15.36 5.67
CA SER A 239 -9.52 -16.42 5.35
C SER A 239 -8.47 -16.64 6.44
N GLU A 240 -7.93 -15.57 7.03
CA GLU A 240 -6.96 -15.64 8.13
C GLU A 240 -7.60 -16.24 9.39
N ALA A 241 -8.85 -15.89 9.69
CA ALA A 241 -9.59 -16.48 10.80
C ALA A 241 -9.88 -17.97 10.59
N ALA A 242 -10.21 -18.37 9.36
CA ALA A 242 -10.44 -19.77 9.02
C ALA A 242 -9.15 -20.61 9.08
N GLU A 243 -8.01 -20.04 8.68
CA GLU A 243 -6.69 -20.69 8.81
C GLU A 243 -6.31 -20.87 10.28
N LYS A 244 -6.42 -19.82 11.09
CA LYS A 244 -6.16 -19.89 12.54
C LYS A 244 -7.07 -20.90 13.26
N ALA A 245 -8.34 -20.99 12.88
CA ALA A 245 -9.26 -21.98 13.45
C ALA A 245 -8.86 -23.43 13.11
N LYS A 246 -8.36 -23.67 11.89
CA LYS A 246 -7.83 -24.99 11.49
C LYS A 246 -6.54 -25.33 12.24
N GLU A 247 -5.65 -24.37 12.44
CA GLU A 247 -4.44 -24.55 13.24
C GLU A 247 -4.76 -24.88 14.70
N GLU A 248 -5.73 -24.18 15.30
CA GLU A 248 -6.18 -24.44 16.67
C GLU A 248 -6.84 -25.81 16.80
N GLU A 249 -7.66 -26.23 15.82
CA GLU A 249 -8.26 -27.56 15.79
C GLU A 249 -7.19 -28.66 15.65
N ALA A 250 -6.19 -28.45 14.78
CA ALA A 250 -5.07 -29.37 14.61
C ALA A 250 -4.22 -29.48 15.89
N ALA A 251 -3.97 -28.36 16.57
CA ALA A 251 -3.26 -28.34 17.85
C ALA A 251 -4.02 -29.13 18.94
N ARG A 252 -5.35 -28.95 19.04
CA ARG A 252 -6.19 -29.71 19.98
C ARG A 252 -6.19 -31.21 19.69
N LYS A 253 -6.23 -31.61 18.42
CA LYS A 253 -6.14 -33.02 18.01
C LYS A 253 -4.78 -33.62 18.40
N LEU A 254 -3.69 -32.90 18.13
CA LEU A 254 -2.35 -33.34 18.49
C LEU A 254 -2.16 -33.46 20.01
N GLU A 255 -2.71 -32.50 20.77
CA GLU A 255 -2.66 -32.54 22.24
C GLU A 255 -3.43 -33.74 22.80
N ALA A 256 -4.61 -34.05 22.25
CA ALA A 256 -5.39 -35.23 22.62
C ALA A 256 -4.66 -36.55 22.30
N GLU A 257 -4.05 -36.66 21.11
CA GLU A 257 -3.24 -37.82 20.73
C GLU A 257 -2.02 -38.01 21.64
N LEU A 258 -1.37 -36.91 22.03
CA LEU A 258 -0.25 -36.93 22.98
C LEU A 258 -0.69 -37.38 24.37
N GLU A 259 -1.86 -36.94 24.84
CA GLU A 259 -2.42 -37.35 26.13
C GLU A 259 -2.78 -38.84 26.13
N GLU A 260 -3.43 -39.34 25.08
CA GLU A 260 -3.72 -40.76 24.91
C GLU A 260 -2.43 -41.60 24.90
N ALA A 261 -1.40 -41.15 24.20
CA ALA A 261 -0.10 -41.80 24.18
C ALA A 261 0.56 -41.83 25.58
N ARG A 262 0.47 -40.74 26.35
CA ARG A 262 0.96 -40.68 27.73
C ARG A 262 0.25 -41.68 28.64
N GLN A 263 -1.08 -41.77 28.56
CA GLN A 263 -1.88 -42.73 29.33
C GLN A 263 -1.50 -44.19 28.99
N LYS A 264 -1.29 -44.51 27.71
CA LYS A 264 -0.83 -45.85 27.29
C LYS A 264 0.55 -46.19 27.82
N VAL A 265 1.48 -45.24 27.82
CA VAL A 265 2.81 -45.43 28.41
C VAL A 265 2.71 -45.66 29.92
N GLU A 266 1.91 -44.86 30.63
CA GLU A 266 1.70 -45.01 32.08
C GLU A 266 1.09 -46.39 32.43
N LEU A 267 0.08 -46.84 31.67
CA LEU A 267 -0.51 -48.15 31.84
C LEU A 267 0.51 -49.27 31.58
N ALA A 268 1.30 -49.15 30.51
CA ALA A 268 2.34 -50.11 30.19
C ALA A 268 3.43 -50.17 31.28
N THR A 269 3.76 -49.04 31.92
CA THR A 269 4.67 -49.02 33.07
C THR A 269 4.09 -49.74 34.28
N LYS A 270 2.81 -49.52 34.60
CA LYS A 270 2.13 -50.23 35.71
C LYS A 270 2.09 -51.75 35.48
N ILE A 271 1.75 -52.18 34.26
CA ILE A 271 1.73 -53.61 33.91
C ILE A 271 3.14 -54.22 34.09
N ARG A 272 4.20 -53.53 33.65
CA ARG A 272 5.58 -54.01 33.83
C ARG A 272 5.98 -54.10 35.31
N GLU A 273 5.53 -53.17 36.14
CA GLU A 273 5.76 -53.19 37.58
C GLU A 273 5.04 -54.37 38.25
N GLU A 274 3.76 -54.60 37.93
CA GLU A 274 2.98 -55.74 38.41
C GLU A 274 3.57 -57.09 37.96
N GLU A 275 4.00 -57.20 36.70
CA GLU A 275 4.69 -58.39 36.19
C GLU A 275 6.01 -58.64 36.92
N ALA A 276 6.79 -57.59 37.17
CA ALA A 276 8.03 -57.68 37.93
C ALA A 276 7.78 -58.11 39.39
N GLU A 277 6.74 -57.60 40.02
CA GLU A 277 6.32 -58.03 41.37
C GLU A 277 5.87 -59.48 41.39
N ARG A 278 5.02 -59.90 40.44
CA ARG A 278 4.60 -61.29 40.29
C ARG A 278 5.78 -62.23 40.09
N GLN A 279 6.76 -61.84 39.28
CA GLN A 279 8.00 -62.60 39.10
C GLN A 279 8.82 -62.69 40.40
N ARG A 280 8.89 -61.62 41.20
CA ARG A 280 9.52 -61.64 42.53
C ARG A 280 8.84 -62.62 43.47
N LEU A 281 7.51 -62.59 43.57
CA LEU A 281 6.73 -63.51 44.41
C LEU A 281 6.91 -64.98 43.99
N LEU A 282 6.90 -65.26 42.68
CA LEU A 282 7.16 -66.62 42.16
C LEU A 282 8.59 -67.08 42.48
N ALA A 283 9.57 -66.19 42.38
CA ALA A 283 10.95 -66.50 42.74
C ALA A 283 11.10 -66.77 44.25
N GLU A 284 10.39 -66.04 45.11
CA GLU A 284 10.34 -66.28 46.56
C GLU A 284 9.65 -67.60 46.91
N ALA A 285 8.50 -67.91 46.30
CA ALA A 285 7.82 -69.19 46.46
C ALA A 285 8.68 -70.37 46.00
N ALA A 286 9.42 -70.23 44.90
CA ALA A 286 10.36 -71.25 44.45
C ALA A 286 11.53 -71.45 45.44
N LYS A 287 12.00 -70.37 46.08
CA LYS A 287 13.02 -70.45 47.14
C LYS A 287 12.48 -71.16 48.38
N SER A 288 11.25 -70.89 48.81
CA SER A 288 10.64 -71.55 49.98
C SER A 288 10.38 -73.05 49.72
N GLN A 289 9.84 -73.41 48.55
CA GLN A 289 9.67 -74.82 48.16
C GLN A 289 11.00 -75.58 48.10
N LYS A 290 12.06 -74.96 47.57
CA LYS A 290 13.41 -75.56 47.59
C LYS A 290 13.92 -75.74 49.01
N ALA A 291 13.68 -74.78 49.91
CA ALA A 291 14.06 -74.87 51.31
C ALA A 291 13.29 -75.99 52.04
N GLU A 292 11.98 -76.14 51.80
CA GLU A 292 11.17 -77.24 52.32
C GLU A 292 11.60 -78.60 51.76
N ALA A 293 11.83 -78.71 50.45
CA ALA A 293 12.36 -79.92 49.83
C ALA A 293 13.73 -80.29 50.40
N ALA A 294 14.59 -79.29 50.67
CA ALA A 294 15.88 -79.50 51.33
C ALA A 294 15.72 -79.96 52.79
N LYS A 295 14.77 -79.39 53.54
CA LYS A 295 14.41 -79.87 54.89
C LYS A 295 13.89 -81.31 54.86
N GLY A 296 12.99 -81.63 53.92
CA GLY A 296 12.46 -82.98 53.70
C GLY A 296 13.54 -83.98 53.31
N ARG A 297 14.46 -83.61 52.40
CA ARG A 297 15.64 -84.44 52.08
C ARG A 297 16.55 -84.66 53.27
N LYS A 298 16.82 -83.62 54.08
CA LYS A 298 17.61 -83.75 55.32
C LYS A 298 16.92 -84.65 56.35
N ALA A 299 15.60 -84.55 56.50
CA ALA A 299 14.82 -85.42 57.37
C ALA A 299 14.88 -86.88 56.90
N LYS A 300 14.70 -87.12 55.60
CA LYS A 300 14.81 -88.46 55.01
C LYS A 300 16.22 -89.04 55.13
N LEU A 301 17.27 -88.25 54.88
CA LEU A 301 18.67 -88.65 55.09
C LEU A 301 18.96 -88.96 56.56
N ARG A 302 18.31 -88.25 57.49
CA ARG A 302 18.42 -88.52 58.93
C ARG A 302 17.72 -89.83 59.29
N GLU A 303 16.51 -90.09 58.80
CA GLU A 303 15.83 -91.39 58.93
C GLU A 303 16.65 -92.53 58.33
N GLU A 304 17.19 -92.36 57.11
CA GLU A 304 18.05 -93.36 56.46
C GLU A 304 19.35 -93.60 57.23
N ARG A 305 19.95 -92.57 57.84
CA ARG A 305 21.09 -92.72 58.74
C ARG A 305 20.72 -93.41 60.05
N GLU A 306 19.58 -93.09 60.65
CA GLU A 306 19.09 -93.75 61.87
C GLU A 306 18.78 -95.22 61.58
N ALA A 307 18.15 -95.54 60.45
CA ALA A 307 17.93 -96.91 59.97
C ALA A 307 19.25 -97.63 59.63
N SER A 308 20.21 -96.95 59.00
CA SER A 308 21.54 -97.50 58.71
C SER A 308 22.36 -97.74 59.98
N LEU A 309 22.22 -96.88 61.00
CA LEU A 309 22.83 -97.09 62.31
C LEU A 309 22.19 -98.29 63.01
N GLN A 310 20.87 -98.47 62.93
CA GLN A 310 20.20 -99.70 63.38
C GLN A 310 20.70 -100.94 62.60
N GLY A 311 20.95 -100.82 61.30
CA GLY A 311 21.55 -101.89 60.47
C GLY A 311 23.03 -102.17 60.76
N ARG A 312 23.83 -101.15 61.08
CA ARG A 312 25.25 -101.32 61.46
C ARG A 312 25.44 -101.80 62.90
N PHE A 313 24.49 -101.52 63.79
CA PHE A 313 24.43 -102.15 65.11
C PHE A 313 24.22 -103.67 65.00
N LEU A 314 23.54 -104.13 63.94
CA LEU A 314 23.39 -105.55 63.61
C LEU A 314 24.60 -106.13 62.85
N SER A 315 25.35 -105.32 62.10
CA SER A 315 26.48 -105.79 61.28
C SER A 315 27.84 -105.78 61.99
N CYS A 316 28.03 -105.05 63.09
CA CYS A 316 29.31 -105.02 63.82
C CYS A 316 29.41 -106.14 64.90
N CYS A 317 28.35 -106.93 65.08
CA CYS A 317 28.34 -108.11 65.97
C CYS A 317 28.60 -109.45 65.26
N VAL A 318 28.96 -109.47 63.96
CA VAL A 318 29.16 -110.72 63.19
C VAL A 318 30.55 -110.75 62.56
N SER A 319 31.59 -110.59 63.37
CA SER A 319 32.99 -110.73 62.94
C SER A 319 33.90 -111.14 64.10
N GLN A 320 33.51 -112.11 64.90
CA GLN A 320 34.37 -112.86 65.82
C GLN A 320 33.58 -114.05 66.38
N ALA A 321 33.56 -115.16 65.63
CA ALA A 321 33.16 -116.46 66.15
C ALA A 321 34.13 -117.50 65.56
N PRO A 322 34.97 -118.13 66.38
CA PRO A 322 35.95 -119.14 65.95
C PRO A 322 35.33 -120.54 65.80
N ASP A 323 35.96 -121.29 64.90
CA ASP A 323 35.87 -122.74 64.73
C ASP A 323 36.04 -123.53 66.05
N LEU A 324 35.26 -124.61 66.17
CA LEU A 324 35.59 -125.93 66.78
C LEU A 324 34.32 -126.82 66.63
N LEU A 325 34.33 -127.85 65.76
CA LEU A 325 34.64 -129.27 66.05
C LEU A 325 33.58 -129.91 66.97
N GLU A 326 32.77 -130.89 66.53
CA GLU A 326 33.07 -132.36 66.49
C GLU A 326 31.83 -133.14 65.94
N VAL A 327 31.98 -134.19 65.08
CA VAL A 327 31.95 -135.67 65.39
C VAL A 327 30.55 -136.12 65.89
N GLU A 328 29.81 -137.12 65.42
CA GLU A 328 29.97 -138.35 64.62
C GLU A 328 28.55 -138.82 64.21
N GLY A 329 28.40 -139.58 63.11
CA GLY A 329 27.14 -140.29 62.76
C GLY A 329 26.88 -140.45 61.27
#